data_AF-A0A2U1PZT2-F1
#
_entry.id   AF-A0A2U1PZT2-F1
#
_cell.length_a   1.000
_cell.length_b   1.000
_cell.length_c   1.000
_cell.angle_alpha   90.00
_cell.angle_beta   90.00
_cell.angle_gamma   90.00
#
_symmetry.space_group_name_H-M   'P 1'
#
loop_
_entity.id
_entity.type
_entity.pdbx_description
1 polymer ?
#
loop_
_entity_poly.entity_id
_entity_poly.type
_entity_poly.pdbx_seq_one_letter_code
_entity_poly.pdbx_strand_id
1 'polypeptide(L)'
;MIELGNVVFQWNPYGGVMAQIPSSATSFPHRARFLWKMQYLVDWKDAKMEKDSLNQMQSFYDFMAPYASNSPIAAVLNYRDIDLGVNHNGANSYVEGKVYGEKYFLGNFDRLMKIKTVVDPKNFFRNEQSIPTSSTKRVQYYCVMENQNCYFS
;
A
#
# COMPACT_ATOMS: atom_id res chain seq x y z
N MET A 1 10.01 -23.27 -17.91
CA MET A 1 8.59 -23.61 -17.78
C MET A 1 8.29 -23.60 -16.30
N ILE A 2 7.34 -22.80 -15.82
CA ILE A 2 6.95 -22.81 -14.41
C ILE A 2 5.96 -23.97 -14.23
N GLU A 3 6.28 -24.93 -13.37
CA GLU A 3 5.33 -25.95 -12.95
C GLU A 3 4.59 -25.43 -11.73
N LEU A 4 3.28 -25.23 -11.88
CA LEU A 4 2.41 -24.81 -10.80
C LEU A 4 1.74 -26.06 -10.22
N GLY A 5 1.89 -26.30 -8.92
CA GLY A 5 1.00 -27.14 -8.13
C GLY A 5 -0.41 -26.55 -8.04
N ASN A 6 -1.13 -26.78 -6.93
CA ASN A 6 -2.51 -26.31 -6.75
C ASN A 6 -2.60 -24.79 -6.52
N VAL A 7 -2.59 -24.00 -7.60
CA VAL A 7 -2.88 -22.55 -7.58
C VAL A 7 -4.30 -22.30 -8.05
N VAL A 8 -5.07 -21.58 -7.23
CA VAL A 8 -6.41 -21.11 -7.59
C VAL A 8 -6.36 -19.67 -8.06
N PHE A 9 -7.02 -19.42 -9.20
CA PHE A 9 -7.20 -18.11 -9.77
C PHE A 9 -8.63 -17.63 -9.56
N GLN A 10 -8.81 -16.48 -8.93
CA GLN A 10 -10.11 -15.82 -8.88
C GLN A 10 -10.07 -14.47 -9.58
N TRP A 11 -10.95 -14.30 -10.55
CA TRP A 11 -11.08 -13.11 -11.37
C TRP A 11 -12.40 -12.44 -11.05
N ASN A 12 -12.34 -11.19 -10.60
CA ASN A 12 -13.54 -10.41 -10.26
C ASN A 12 -13.61 -9.21 -11.21
N PRO A 13 -14.59 -9.15 -12.12
CA PRO A 13 -14.70 -8.06 -13.08
C PRO A 13 -15.01 -6.73 -12.37
N TYR A 14 -14.36 -5.66 -12.84
CA TYR A 14 -14.58 -4.30 -12.38
C TYR A 14 -15.24 -3.51 -13.51
N GLY A 15 -16.22 -2.69 -13.16
CA GLY A 15 -17.11 -2.01 -14.11
C GLY A 15 -18.38 -1.54 -13.42
N GLY A 16 -19.44 -1.30 -14.18
CA GLY A 16 -20.74 -0.88 -13.63
C GLY A 16 -20.61 0.30 -12.67
N VAL A 17 -21.26 0.21 -11.50
CA VAL A 17 -21.21 1.26 -10.47
C VAL A 17 -19.79 1.54 -9.98
N MET A 18 -18.90 0.54 -9.94
CA MET A 18 -17.51 0.74 -9.51
C MET A 18 -16.72 1.67 -10.45
N ALA A 19 -17.10 1.74 -11.72
CA ALA A 19 -16.50 2.65 -12.69
C ALA A 19 -17.05 4.08 -12.60
N GLN A 20 -18.19 4.29 -11.94
CA GLN A 20 -18.81 5.62 -11.79
C GLN A 20 -18.29 6.36 -10.56
N ILE A 21 -17.73 5.65 -9.58
CA ILE A 21 -17.22 6.24 -8.34
C ILE A 21 -15.80 6.80 -8.58
N PRO A 22 -15.52 8.07 -8.25
CA PRO A 22 -14.17 8.63 -8.33
C PRO A 22 -13.16 7.83 -7.50
N SER A 23 -11.94 7.65 -8.01
CA SER A 23 -10.87 6.93 -7.28
C SER A 23 -10.50 7.57 -5.93
N SER A 24 -10.77 8.87 -5.76
CA SER A 24 -10.51 9.62 -4.53
C SER A 24 -11.70 9.70 -3.57
N ALA A 25 -12.85 9.14 -3.93
CA ALA A 25 -14.09 9.23 -3.13
C ALA A 25 -13.95 8.50 -1.78
N THR A 26 -13.18 7.41 -1.75
CA THR A 26 -12.87 6.65 -0.53
C THR A 26 -11.37 6.32 -0.49
N SER A 27 -10.90 5.66 0.57
CA SER A 27 -9.52 5.17 0.62
C SER A 27 -9.22 4.14 -0.48
N PHE A 28 -10.24 3.39 -0.94
CA PHE A 28 -10.12 2.35 -1.96
C PHE A 28 -10.15 2.93 -3.38
N PRO A 29 -9.00 2.95 -4.10
CA PRO A 29 -8.85 3.73 -5.32
C PRO A 29 -9.14 2.95 -6.60
N HIS A 30 -9.35 1.64 -6.51
CA HIS A 30 -9.43 0.74 -7.67
C HIS A 30 -10.82 0.81 -8.32
N ARG A 31 -10.97 1.76 -9.26
CA ARG A 31 -12.24 2.13 -9.92
C ARG A 31 -12.15 1.96 -11.44
N ALA A 32 -12.64 2.93 -12.22
CA ALA A 32 -12.84 2.90 -13.67
C ALA A 32 -11.65 2.40 -14.53
N ARG A 33 -10.40 2.57 -14.06
CA ARG A 33 -9.20 2.18 -14.80
C ARG A 33 -8.88 0.68 -14.75
N PHE A 34 -9.57 -0.10 -13.92
CA PHE A 34 -9.32 -1.52 -13.71
C PHE A 34 -10.41 -2.36 -14.37
N LEU A 35 -10.01 -3.36 -15.17
CA LEU A 35 -10.93 -4.29 -15.83
C LEU A 35 -11.38 -5.43 -14.90
N TRP A 36 -10.48 -5.91 -14.05
CA TRP A 36 -10.75 -6.93 -13.03
C TRP A 36 -9.71 -6.85 -11.91
N LYS A 37 -10.03 -7.46 -10.77
CA LYS A 37 -9.08 -7.83 -9.73
C LYS A 37 -8.81 -9.33 -9.84
N MET A 38 -7.53 -9.70 -9.88
CA MET A 38 -7.09 -11.09 -9.84
C MET A 38 -6.55 -11.43 -8.45
N GLN A 39 -6.97 -12.56 -7.90
CA GLN A 39 -6.42 -13.12 -6.66
C GLN A 39 -5.78 -14.47 -6.96
N TYR A 40 -4.61 -14.68 -6.38
CA TYR A 40 -3.86 -15.93 -6.40
C TYR A 40 -3.98 -16.56 -5.02
N LEU A 41 -4.37 -17.84 -4.97
CA LEU A 41 -4.38 -18.60 -3.73
C LEU A 41 -3.58 -19.88 -3.93
N VAL A 42 -2.71 -20.17 -2.97
CA VAL A 42 -2.03 -21.45 -2.82
C VAL A 42 -2.40 -21.94 -1.42
N ASP A 43 -2.94 -23.15 -1.35
CA ASP A 43 -3.31 -23.80 -0.09
C ASP A 43 -2.54 -25.12 0.02
N TRP A 44 -2.11 -25.46 1.23
CA TRP A 44 -1.33 -26.65 1.51
C TRP A 44 -1.74 -27.28 2.83
N LYS A 45 -1.68 -28.62 2.88
CA LYS A 45 -2.13 -29.39 4.06
C LYS A 45 -1.00 -29.72 5.03
N ASP A 46 0.22 -29.88 4.54
CA ASP A 46 1.38 -30.23 5.36
C ASP A 46 2.28 -29.00 5.53
N ALA A 47 2.58 -28.64 6.78
CA ALA A 47 3.47 -27.53 7.11
C ALA A 47 4.86 -27.64 6.43
N LYS A 48 5.33 -28.85 6.12
CA LYS A 48 6.59 -29.06 5.37
C LYS A 48 6.57 -28.44 3.97
N MET A 49 5.39 -28.21 3.40
CA MET A 49 5.21 -27.61 2.07
C MET A 49 5.22 -26.08 2.08
N GLU A 50 5.28 -25.44 3.24
CA GLU A 50 5.18 -23.97 3.37
C GLU A 50 6.20 -23.27 2.48
N LYS A 51 7.48 -23.62 2.59
CA LYS A 51 8.56 -22.99 1.82
C LYS A 51 8.35 -23.13 0.32
N ASP A 52 7.99 -24.32 -0.16
CA ASP A 52 7.81 -24.57 -1.59
C ASP A 52 6.55 -23.86 -2.12
N SER A 53 5.49 -23.80 -1.32
CA SER A 53 4.25 -23.10 -1.66
C SER A 53 4.44 -21.59 -1.75
N LEU A 54 5.20 -21.00 -0.81
CA LEU A 54 5.56 -19.58 -0.84
C LEU A 54 6.46 -19.26 -2.04
N ASN A 55 7.48 -20.08 -2.32
CA ASN A 55 8.34 -19.92 -3.49
C ASN A 55 7.56 -20.01 -4.81
N GLN A 56 6.59 -20.92 -4.87
CA GLN A 56 5.71 -21.07 -6.02
C GLN A 56 4.83 -19.83 -6.21
N MET A 57 4.25 -19.30 -5.12
CA MET A 57 3.44 -18.09 -5.14
C MET A 57 4.26 -16.88 -5.61
N GLN A 58 5.49 -16.72 -5.11
CA GLN A 58 6.40 -15.65 -5.52
C GLN A 58 6.80 -15.76 -7.00
N SER A 59 7.22 -16.95 -7.44
CA SER A 59 7.58 -17.20 -8.85
C SER A 59 6.42 -16.89 -9.79
N PHE A 60 5.20 -17.22 -9.37
CA PHE A 60 4.00 -16.95 -10.13
C PHE A 60 3.63 -15.46 -10.16
N TYR A 61 3.75 -14.77 -9.02
CA TYR A 61 3.53 -13.32 -8.94
C TYR A 61 4.49 -12.56 -9.87
N ASP A 62 5.78 -12.93 -9.88
CA ASP A 62 6.81 -12.35 -10.74
C ASP A 62 6.53 -12.61 -12.23
N PHE A 63 6.07 -13.82 -12.56
CA PHE A 63 5.65 -14.15 -13.92
C PHE A 63 4.47 -13.30 -14.40
N MET A 64 3.52 -12.98 -13.51
CA MET A 64 2.34 -12.18 -13.84
C MET A 64 2.60 -10.68 -13.85
N ALA A 65 3.68 -10.21 -13.23
CA ALA A 65 3.98 -8.78 -13.06
C ALA A 65 3.91 -7.97 -14.38
N PRO A 66 4.42 -8.44 -15.54
CA PRO A 66 4.35 -7.68 -16.80
C PRO A 66 2.94 -7.49 -17.36
N TYR A 67 1.98 -8.33 -16.93
CA TYR A 67 0.59 -8.33 -17.40
C TYR A 67 -0.36 -7.62 -16.44
N ALA A 68 0.14 -7.23 -15.26
CA ALA A 68 -0.63 -6.51 -14.25
C ALA A 68 -0.68 -5.00 -14.53
N SER A 69 -1.31 -4.25 -13.64
CA SER A 69 -1.24 -2.78 -13.68
C SER A 69 0.20 -2.31 -13.51
N ASN A 70 0.60 -1.26 -14.23
CA ASN A 70 1.93 -0.67 -14.11
C ASN A 70 1.92 0.68 -13.39
N SER A 71 3.00 0.98 -12.67
CA SER A 71 3.27 2.23 -11.95
C SER A 71 2.16 2.69 -10.98
N PRO A 72 1.92 1.98 -9.85
CA PRO A 72 2.52 0.72 -9.40
C PRO A 72 1.69 -0.52 -9.77
N ILE A 73 2.25 -1.73 -9.54
CA ILE A 73 1.44 -2.95 -9.41
C ILE A 73 0.52 -2.78 -8.21
N ALA A 74 -0.77 -2.59 -8.49
CA ALA A 74 -1.80 -2.29 -7.53
C ALA A 74 -2.16 -3.53 -6.70
N ALA A 75 -2.44 -3.32 -5.42
CA ALA A 75 -2.83 -4.36 -4.48
C ALA A 75 -4.09 -3.96 -3.71
N VAL A 76 -4.78 -4.93 -3.11
CA VAL A 76 -6.01 -4.69 -2.35
C VAL A 76 -5.74 -4.99 -0.88
N LEU A 77 -5.89 -3.98 -0.01
CA LEU A 77 -5.53 -4.04 1.42
C LEU A 77 -6.12 -5.24 2.17
N ASN A 78 -7.35 -5.66 1.83
CA ASN A 78 -8.02 -6.77 2.49
C ASN A 78 -7.38 -8.13 2.21
N TYR A 79 -6.50 -8.21 1.21
CA TYR A 79 -5.64 -9.34 0.91
C TYR A 79 -4.22 -8.90 1.24
N ARG A 80 -3.93 -8.79 2.54
CA ARG A 80 -2.68 -8.22 3.03
C ARG A 80 -1.50 -9.08 2.58
N ASP A 81 -0.54 -8.44 1.94
CA ASP A 81 0.67 -9.06 1.43
C ASP A 81 1.90 -8.32 1.99
N ILE A 82 2.66 -9.01 2.84
CA ILE A 82 3.84 -8.46 3.53
C ILE A 82 5.03 -8.27 2.58
N ASP A 83 5.05 -9.01 1.46
CA ASP A 83 6.11 -8.99 0.45
C ASP A 83 6.08 -7.69 -0.38
N LEU A 84 4.98 -6.93 -0.32
CA LEU A 84 4.89 -5.57 -0.88
C LEU A 84 5.74 -4.55 -0.12
N GLY A 85 6.24 -4.91 1.06
CA GLY A 85 7.06 -4.07 1.92
C GLY A 85 6.47 -3.89 3.31
N VAL A 86 7.34 -3.60 4.29
CA VAL A 86 6.97 -3.37 5.69
C VAL A 86 7.52 -2.06 6.20
N ASN A 87 6.93 -1.59 7.29
CA ASN A 87 7.32 -0.41 8.03
C ASN A 87 7.81 -0.81 9.42
N HIS A 88 9.04 -0.45 9.74
CA HIS A 88 9.63 -0.67 11.05
C HIS A 88 9.24 0.42 12.06
N ASN A 89 8.45 1.41 11.61
CA ASN A 89 7.94 2.51 12.41
C ASN A 89 9.04 3.39 13.02
N GLY A 90 10.20 3.46 12.34
CA GLY A 90 11.33 4.31 12.71
C GLY A 90 11.34 5.67 12.01
N ALA A 91 12.52 6.30 11.95
CA ALA A 91 12.72 7.59 11.30
C ALA A 91 12.35 7.59 9.81
N ASN A 92 12.49 6.45 9.14
CA ASN A 92 12.18 6.25 7.72
C ASN A 92 10.75 5.77 7.46
N SER A 93 9.87 5.79 8.48
CA SER A 93 8.52 5.22 8.40
C SER A 93 7.68 5.77 7.24
N TYR A 94 7.86 7.04 6.85
CA TYR A 94 7.18 7.56 5.66
C TYR A 94 7.66 6.87 4.38
N VAL A 95 8.98 6.75 4.19
CA VAL A 95 9.57 6.17 2.98
C VAL A 95 9.22 4.70 2.87
N GLU A 96 9.37 3.95 3.97
CA GLU A 96 8.98 2.54 4.04
C GLU A 96 7.47 2.35 3.80
N GLY A 97 6.65 3.18 4.46
CA GLY A 97 5.19 3.13 4.35
C GLY A 97 4.67 3.43 2.96
N LYS A 98 5.36 4.32 2.22
CA LYS A 98 4.97 4.71 0.87
C LYS A 98 5.09 3.56 -0.13
N VAL A 99 6.07 2.66 0.04
CA VAL A 99 6.33 1.53 -0.87
C VAL A 99 5.11 0.62 -1.04
N TYR A 100 4.49 0.17 0.06
CA TYR A 100 3.25 -0.61 -0.01
C TYR A 100 2.01 0.29 -0.07
N GLY A 101 2.07 1.47 0.54
CA GLY A 101 0.95 2.42 0.62
C GLY A 101 0.46 2.87 -0.75
N GLU A 102 1.37 3.18 -1.68
CA GLU A 102 1.00 3.54 -3.06
C GLU A 102 0.42 2.35 -3.83
N LYS A 103 0.79 1.10 -3.50
CA LYS A 103 0.17 -0.08 -4.13
C LYS A 103 -1.28 -0.28 -3.67
N TYR A 104 -1.56 -0.09 -2.38
CA TYR A 104 -2.90 -0.26 -1.81
C TYR A 104 -3.84 0.92 -2.10
N PHE A 105 -3.33 2.15 -1.96
CA PHE A 105 -4.15 3.36 -1.93
C PHE A 105 -3.90 4.30 -3.12
N LEU A 106 -2.91 4.00 -3.98
CA LEU A 106 -2.55 4.84 -5.13
C LEU A 106 -2.39 6.31 -4.67
N GLY A 107 -2.95 7.26 -5.44
CA GLY A 107 -2.91 8.70 -5.12
C GLY A 107 -3.62 9.10 -3.81
N ASN A 108 -4.29 8.19 -3.10
CA ASN A 108 -4.94 8.50 -1.83
C ASN A 108 -4.01 8.36 -0.61
N PHE A 109 -2.82 7.76 -0.76
CA PHE A 109 -1.91 7.51 0.36
C PHE A 109 -1.56 8.77 1.16
N ASP A 110 -1.18 9.85 0.48
CA ASP A 110 -0.79 11.10 1.14
C ASP A 110 -1.93 11.73 1.95
N ARG A 111 -3.16 11.67 1.43
CA ARG A 111 -4.35 12.13 2.15
C ARG A 111 -4.58 11.32 3.43
N LEU A 112 -4.39 10.00 3.35
CA LEU A 112 -4.55 9.10 4.50
C LEU A 112 -3.48 9.35 5.57
N MET A 113 -2.23 9.57 5.17
CA MET A 113 -1.13 9.93 6.07
C MET A 113 -1.41 11.25 6.81
N LYS A 114 -1.89 12.28 6.09
CA LYS A 114 -2.27 13.57 6.70
C LYS A 114 -3.35 13.38 7.77
N ILE A 115 -4.39 12.61 7.48
CA ILE A 115 -5.45 12.29 8.44
C ILE A 115 -4.87 11.55 9.65
N LYS A 116 -4.08 10.49 9.41
CA LYS A 116 -3.43 9.69 10.46
C LYS A 116 -2.57 10.55 11.40
N THR A 117 -1.82 11.50 10.85
CA THR A 117 -0.98 12.43 11.62
C THR A 117 -1.80 13.32 12.55
N VAL A 118 -3.00 13.74 12.15
CA VAL A 118 -3.88 14.56 12.99
C VAL A 118 -4.56 13.74 14.08
N VAL A 119 -5.09 12.57 13.74
CA VAL A 119 -5.93 11.78 14.66
C VAL A 119 -5.13 10.87 15.59
N ASP A 120 -3.90 10.51 15.21
CA ASP A 120 -2.99 9.68 16.02
C ASP A 120 -1.53 10.13 15.84
N PRO A 121 -1.17 11.34 16.33
CA PRO A 121 0.15 11.95 16.11
C PRO A 121 1.31 11.17 16.75
N LYS A 122 1.02 10.32 17.75
CA LYS A 122 2.01 9.45 18.39
C LYS A 122 2.13 8.09 17.70
N ASN A 123 1.39 7.89 16.63
CA ASN A 123 1.31 6.64 15.87
C ASN A 123 1.04 5.43 16.78
N PHE A 124 0.15 5.57 17.77
CA PHE A 124 -0.15 4.50 18.72
C PHE A 124 -0.74 3.27 18.03
N PHE A 125 -1.70 3.47 17.11
CA PHE A 125 -2.33 2.39 16.35
C PHE A 125 -1.50 2.08 15.11
N ARG A 126 -0.55 1.14 15.23
CA ARG A 126 0.35 0.78 14.14
C ARG A 126 0.60 -0.73 14.05
N ASN A 127 1.00 -1.17 12.86
CA ASN A 127 1.55 -2.49 12.56
C ASN A 127 2.57 -2.37 11.42
N GLU A 128 3.04 -3.48 10.89
CA GLU A 128 4.06 -3.56 9.84
C GLU A 128 3.60 -2.92 8.51
N GLN A 129 2.29 -2.73 8.30
CA GLN A 129 1.74 -2.10 7.09
C GLN A 129 0.70 -1.01 7.39
N SER A 130 0.76 -0.39 8.56
CA SER A 130 -0.14 0.72 8.91
C SER A 130 0.31 2.01 8.24
N ILE A 131 -0.65 2.87 7.85
CA ILE A 131 -0.36 4.22 7.37
C ILE A 131 0.54 4.93 8.41
N PRO A 132 1.73 5.41 8.02
CA PRO A 132 2.61 6.12 8.94
C PRO A 132 2.07 7.51 9.26
N THR A 133 2.61 8.13 10.29
CA THR A 133 2.47 9.57 10.53
C THR A 133 3.61 10.30 9.85
N SER A 134 3.37 11.49 9.29
CA SER A 134 4.49 12.37 8.97
C SER A 134 5.15 12.79 10.28
N SER A 135 6.47 12.72 10.38
CA SER A 135 7.16 13.33 11.51
C SER A 135 6.82 14.81 11.50
N THR A 136 6.06 15.26 12.50
CA THR A 136 6.04 16.66 12.88
C THR A 136 7.46 16.93 13.39
N LYS A 137 8.41 17.22 12.49
CA LYS A 137 9.37 18.25 12.86
C LYS A 137 8.47 19.38 13.32
N ARG A 138 8.57 19.78 14.59
CA ARG A 138 8.07 21.09 15.02
C ARG A 138 8.33 22.00 13.85
N VAL A 139 7.29 22.66 13.32
CA VAL A 139 7.53 23.80 12.44
C VAL A 139 8.47 24.67 13.24
N GLN A 140 9.75 24.60 12.90
CA GLN A 140 10.77 25.38 13.56
C GLN A 140 10.57 26.71 12.89
N TYR A 141 9.69 27.53 13.48
CA TYR A 141 9.55 28.91 13.11
C TYR A 141 10.94 29.52 13.26
N TYR A 142 11.67 29.63 12.17
CA TYR A 142 12.89 30.41 12.14
C TYR A 142 12.41 31.87 12.10
N CYS A 143 12.35 32.55 13.26
CA CYS A 143 12.34 34.02 13.22
C CYS A 143 13.71 34.43 12.65
N VAL A 144 13.70 34.88 11.39
CA VAL A 144 14.83 35.64 10.84
C VAL A 144 14.77 37.00 11.52
N MET A 145 15.70 37.26 12.43
CA MET A 145 15.82 38.55 13.10
C MET A 145 16.46 39.55 12.14
N GLU A 146 15.68 40.11 11.22
CA GLU A 146 16.04 41.36 10.54
C GLU A 146 15.20 42.49 11.13
N ASN A 147 15.87 43.47 11.74
CA ASN A 147 15.26 44.71 12.23
C ASN A 147 14.04 44.53 13.16
N GLN A 148 14.14 43.61 14.14
CA GLN A 148 13.17 43.44 15.25
C GLN A 148 11.72 43.08 14.85
N ASN A 149 11.44 42.68 13.60
CA ASN A 149 10.11 42.21 13.18
C ASN A 149 10.16 40.73 12.77
N CYS A 150 9.29 39.89 13.35
CA CYS A 150 9.12 38.49 12.91
C CYS A 150 8.09 38.42 11.77
N TYR A 151 8.46 37.75 10.69
CA TYR A 151 7.56 37.35 9.60
C TYR A 151 7.41 35.83 9.60
N PHE A 152 6.18 35.35 9.38
CA PHE A 152 5.87 33.92 9.25
C PHE A 152 6.03 33.49 7.79
N SER A 153 6.73 32.39 7.54
CA SER A 153 6.71 31.65 6.26
C SER A 153 6.11 30.26 6.42
#